data_AF-B6TLA3-F1
#
_entry.id   AF-B6TLA3-F1
#
_cell.length_a   1.000
_cell.length_b   1.000
_cell.length_c   1.000
_cell.angle_alpha   90.00
_cell.angle_beta   90.00
_cell.angle_gamma   90.00
#
_symmetry.space_group_name_H-M   'P 1'
#
loop_
_entity.id
_entity.type
_entity.pdbx_description
1 polymer ?
#
loop_
_entity_poly.entity_id
_entity_poly.type
_entity_poly.pdbx_seq_one_letter_code
_entity_poly.pdbx_strand_id
1 'polypeptide(L)'
;MAEGSKPDVPLFQLLSDLLQQVESMSNQEEVELRAKIEALGLEVTKVPEQPANHLSELEIAAELDKLSSRLDNVDKMISSAMASDPEVKSLLSSTSDIWMPVITASANERRGFVGTSSEGSQKEQENSKK
;
A
#
# COMPACT_ATOMS: atom_id res chain seq x y z
N MET A 1 -4.76 30.32 12.97
CA MET A 1 -5.25 28.94 13.16
C MET A 1 -6.71 28.95 12.74
N ALA A 2 -7.00 28.49 11.53
CA ALA A 2 -8.36 28.28 11.05
C ALA A 2 -8.51 26.77 10.91
N GLU A 3 -9.43 26.17 11.67
CA GLU A 3 -9.78 24.77 11.49
C GLU A 3 -10.23 24.57 10.05
N GLY A 4 -9.51 23.73 9.31
CA GLY A 4 -9.90 23.32 7.97
C GLY A 4 -11.16 22.48 8.07
N SER A 5 -12.31 23.09 7.84
CA SER A 5 -13.57 22.37 7.67
C SER A 5 -13.39 21.38 6.53
N LYS A 6 -13.54 20.09 6.85
CA LYS A 6 -13.58 18.98 5.91
C LYS A 6 -14.47 19.36 4.71
N PRO A 7 -13.95 19.43 3.46
CA PRO A 7 -14.66 20.00 2.31
C PRO A 7 -15.92 19.21 1.92
N ASP A 8 -16.06 18.01 2.46
CA ASP A 8 -17.19 17.10 2.36
C ASP A 8 -18.37 17.49 3.26
N VAL A 9 -18.15 18.22 4.37
CA VAL A 9 -19.24 18.62 5.29
C VAL A 9 -20.32 19.47 4.59
N PRO A 10 -19.98 20.51 3.80
CA PRO A 10 -20.98 21.28 3.06
C PRO A 10 -21.76 20.46 2.02
N LEU A 11 -21.10 19.47 1.40
CA LEU A 11 -21.73 18.59 0.39
C LEU A 11 -22.78 17.67 1.03
N PHE A 12 -22.43 17.00 2.13
CA PHE A 12 -23.37 16.10 2.80
C PHE A 12 -24.53 16.85 3.47
N GLN A 13 -24.31 18.08 3.92
CA GLN A 13 -25.41 18.94 4.37
C GLN A 13 -26.38 19.25 3.21
N LEU A 14 -25.85 19.67 2.05
CA LEU A 14 -26.67 19.96 0.87
C LEU A 14 -27.48 18.73 0.39
N LEU A 15 -26.84 17.56 0.35
CA LEU A 15 -27.50 16.31 -0.04
C LEU A 15 -28.63 15.93 0.93
N SER A 16 -28.44 16.17 2.22
CA SER A 16 -29.46 15.92 3.25
C SER A 16 -30.63 16.88 3.13
N ASP A 17 -30.36 18.17 2.90
CA ASP A 17 -31.39 19.19 2.71
C ASP A 17 -32.21 18.94 1.45
N LEU A 18 -31.54 18.55 0.34
CA LEU A 18 -32.21 18.21 -0.92
C LEU A 18 -33.10 16.96 -0.77
N LEU A 19 -32.62 15.94 -0.06
CA LEU A 19 -33.40 14.74 0.23
C LEU A 19 -34.66 15.07 1.03
N GLN A 20 -34.55 15.88 2.09
CA GLN A 20 -35.71 16.34 2.86
C GLN A 20 -36.72 17.10 1.99
N GLN A 21 -36.23 17.94 1.07
CA GLN A 21 -37.09 18.66 0.14
C GLN A 21 -37.85 17.69 -0.78
N VAL A 22 -37.17 16.69 -1.34
CA VAL A 22 -37.80 15.68 -2.21
C VAL A 22 -38.86 14.89 -1.44
N GLU A 23 -38.56 14.42 -0.23
CA GLU A 23 -39.51 13.68 0.62
C GLU A 23 -40.73 14.53 0.99
N SER A 24 -40.54 15.84 1.20
CA SER A 24 -41.65 16.77 1.46
C SER A 24 -42.55 17.00 0.24
N MET A 25 -41.97 17.01 -0.96
CA MET A 25 -42.71 17.23 -2.21
C MET A 25 -43.40 15.95 -2.70
N SER A 26 -42.78 14.79 -2.50
CA SER A 26 -43.34 13.48 -2.87
C SER A 26 -44.29 12.92 -1.81
N ASN A 27 -44.21 13.43 -0.58
CA ASN A 27 -44.87 12.91 0.62
C ASN A 27 -44.59 11.40 0.83
N GLN A 28 -43.40 10.96 0.40
CA GLN A 28 -42.93 9.59 0.43
C GLN A 28 -41.46 9.57 0.86
N GLU A 29 -41.11 8.65 1.75
CA GLU A 29 -39.73 8.48 2.21
C GLU A 29 -38.85 7.86 1.12
N GLU A 30 -37.66 8.42 0.90
CA GLU A 30 -36.69 7.99 -0.10
C GLU A 30 -35.57 7.16 0.54
N VAL A 31 -35.93 5.95 0.96
CA VAL A 31 -35.05 5.02 1.69
C VAL A 31 -33.79 4.66 0.89
N GLU A 32 -33.91 4.50 -0.44
CA GLU A 32 -32.76 4.18 -1.30
C GLU A 32 -31.77 5.34 -1.40
N LEU A 33 -32.26 6.58 -1.51
CA LEU A 33 -31.40 7.76 -1.56
C LEU A 33 -30.69 7.99 -0.22
N ARG A 34 -31.37 7.76 0.90
CA ARG A 34 -30.76 7.76 2.24
C ARG A 34 -29.59 6.78 2.31
N ALA A 35 -29.80 5.54 1.89
CA ALA A 35 -28.75 4.52 1.89
C ALA A 35 -27.57 4.89 0.97
N LYS A 36 -27.84 5.49 -0.19
CA LYS A 36 -26.79 5.95 -1.13
C LYS A 36 -25.97 7.10 -0.55
N ILE A 37 -26.61 8.07 0.12
CA ILE A 37 -25.92 9.19 0.77
C ILE A 37 -25.05 8.68 1.92
N GLU A 38 -25.55 7.76 2.74
CA GLU A 38 -24.79 7.13 3.83
C GLU A 38 -23.59 6.34 3.31
N ALA A 39 -23.80 5.50 2.28
CA ALA A 39 -22.72 4.73 1.65
C ALA A 39 -21.64 5.63 1.04
N LEU A 40 -22.05 6.75 0.40
CA LEU A 40 -21.12 7.74 -0.11
C LEU A 40 -20.33 8.42 1.02
N GLY A 41 -20.98 8.74 2.15
CA GLY A 41 -20.31 9.26 3.35
C GLY A 41 -19.23 8.33 3.87
N LEU A 42 -19.55 7.04 3.98
CA LEU A 42 -18.57 6.02 4.38
C LEU A 42 -17.43 5.89 3.35
N GLU A 43 -17.71 5.98 2.06
CA GLU A 43 -16.68 5.88 1.02
C GLU A 43 -15.74 7.11 1.01
N VAL A 44 -16.28 8.32 1.23
CA VAL A 44 -15.48 9.54 1.32
C VAL A 44 -14.49 9.49 2.48
N THR A 45 -14.87 8.88 3.61
CA THR A 45 -13.94 8.70 4.75
C THR A 45 -12.78 7.73 4.45
N LYS A 46 -12.90 6.91 3.41
CA LYS A 46 -11.82 5.98 3.00
C LYS A 46 -10.82 6.65 2.08
N VAL A 47 -11.12 7.84 1.55
CA VAL A 47 -10.17 8.62 0.75
C VAL A 47 -9.10 9.16 1.70
N PRO A 48 -7.83 8.75 1.56
CA PRO A 48 -6.77 9.30 2.38
C PRO A 48 -6.72 10.81 2.17
N GLU A 49 -6.66 11.59 3.25
CA GLU A 49 -6.35 13.00 3.16
C GLU A 49 -5.04 13.15 2.39
N GLN A 50 -5.02 14.03 1.38
CA GLN A 50 -3.82 14.30 0.59
C GLN A 50 -2.63 14.46 1.54
N PRO A 51 -1.49 13.77 1.30
CA PRO A 51 -0.37 13.85 2.21
C PRO A 51 0.00 15.32 2.38
N ALA A 52 0.04 15.77 3.64
CA ALA A 52 0.21 17.18 4.02
C ALA A 52 1.48 17.84 3.44
N ASN A 53 2.41 17.03 2.95
CA ASN A 53 3.62 17.48 2.28
C ASN A 53 3.52 17.21 0.79
N HIS A 54 2.92 18.14 0.05
CA HIS A 54 3.31 18.32 -1.35
C HIS A 54 4.79 18.73 -1.33
N LEU A 55 5.69 17.76 -1.55
CA LEU A 55 7.08 18.11 -1.74
C LEU A 55 7.17 18.81 -3.09
N SER A 56 7.72 20.01 -3.10
CA SER A 56 8.08 20.68 -4.35
C SER A 56 9.08 19.82 -5.13
N GLU A 57 9.14 19.97 -6.46
CA GLU A 57 10.10 19.23 -7.30
C GLU A 57 11.54 19.35 -6.79
N LEU A 58 11.89 20.52 -6.23
CA LEU A 58 13.20 20.79 -5.65
C LEU A 58 13.45 20.00 -4.35
N GLU A 59 12.44 19.87 -3.49
CA GLU A 59 12.54 19.04 -2.28
C GLU A 59 12.58 17.54 -2.62
N ILE A 60 11.86 17.12 -3.66
CA ILE A 60 11.94 15.76 -4.19
C ILE A 60 13.37 15.48 -4.66
N ALA A 61 13.97 16.38 -5.44
CA ALA A 61 15.36 16.23 -5.89
C ALA A 61 16.33 16.15 -4.70
N ALA A 62 16.17 17.00 -3.68
CA ALA A 62 17.02 16.97 -2.49
C ALA A 62 16.88 15.66 -1.69
N GLU A 63 15.68 15.12 -1.54
CA GLU A 63 15.48 13.82 -0.87
C GLU A 63 15.99 12.66 -1.73
N LEU A 64 15.92 12.74 -3.06
CA LEU A 64 16.56 11.77 -3.96
C LEU A 64 18.09 11.80 -3.85
N ASP A 65 18.71 12.99 -3.82
CA ASP A 65 20.16 13.15 -3.62
C ASP A 65 20.61 12.57 -2.28
N LYS A 66 19.85 12.85 -1.22
CA LYS A 66 20.08 12.30 0.11
C LYS A 66 19.93 10.78 0.12
N LEU A 67 18.89 10.24 -0.53
CA LEU A 67 18.69 8.79 -0.64
C LEU A 67 19.84 8.12 -1.41
N SER A 68 20.29 8.74 -2.50
CA SER A 68 21.44 8.30 -3.28
C SER A 68 22.70 8.21 -2.42
N SER A 69 23.02 9.27 -1.66
CA SER A 69 24.19 9.27 -0.77
C SER A 69 24.14 8.17 0.32
N ARG A 70 22.94 7.85 0.81
CA ARG A 70 22.76 6.75 1.78
C ARG A 70 22.97 5.39 1.12
N LEU A 71 22.52 5.22 -0.12
CA LEU A 71 22.75 3.99 -0.89
C LEU A 71 24.24 3.76 -1.14
N ASP A 72 24.99 4.80 -1.53
CA ASP A 72 26.44 4.73 -1.70
C ASP A 72 27.17 4.32 -0.41
N ASN A 73 26.71 4.82 0.73
CA ASN A 73 27.29 4.45 2.02
C ASN A 73 27.01 2.98 2.37
N VAL A 74 25.78 2.52 2.16
CA VAL A 74 25.40 1.11 2.36
C VAL A 74 26.21 0.19 1.45
N ASP A 75 26.37 0.55 0.17
CA ASP A 75 27.18 -0.21 -0.79
C ASP A 75 28.64 -0.35 -0.35
N LYS A 76 29.25 0.74 0.14
CA LYS A 76 30.61 0.71 0.70
C LYS A 76 30.71 -0.20 1.93
N MET A 77 29.72 -0.16 2.82
CA MET A 77 29.68 -1.03 4.01
C MET A 77 29.52 -2.50 3.63
N ILE A 78 28.67 -2.80 2.64
CA ILE A 78 28.48 -4.16 2.14
C ILE A 78 29.75 -4.66 1.46
N SER A 79 30.33 -3.86 0.56
CA SER A 79 31.56 -4.19 -0.15
C SER A 79 32.72 -4.45 0.81
N SER A 80 32.88 -3.63 1.86
CA SER A 80 33.92 -3.85 2.87
C SER A 80 33.69 -5.10 3.71
N ALA A 81 32.44 -5.39 4.08
CA ALA A 81 32.08 -6.60 4.80
C ALA A 81 32.31 -7.86 3.95
N MET A 82 31.90 -7.85 2.67
CA MET A 82 32.10 -8.95 1.73
C MET A 82 33.57 -9.21 1.39
N ALA A 83 34.41 -8.16 1.42
CA ALA A 83 35.85 -8.30 1.21
C ALA A 83 36.58 -8.83 2.45
N SER A 84 36.08 -8.50 3.65
CA SER A 84 36.70 -8.87 4.92
C SER A 84 36.35 -10.29 5.37
N ASP A 85 35.13 -10.76 5.05
CA ASP A 85 34.64 -12.06 5.51
C ASP A 85 33.90 -12.83 4.38
N PRO A 86 34.46 -13.96 3.90
CA PRO A 86 33.82 -14.82 2.91
C PRO A 86 32.48 -15.43 3.36
N GLU A 87 32.28 -15.69 4.66
CA GLU A 87 31.01 -16.22 5.17
C GLU A 87 29.90 -15.18 5.09
N VAL A 88 30.20 -13.93 5.45
CA VAL A 88 29.26 -12.80 5.29
C VAL A 88 28.90 -12.62 3.82
N LYS A 89 29.86 -12.75 2.90
CA LYS A 89 29.59 -12.72 1.46
C LYS A 89 28.61 -13.81 1.03
N SER A 90 28.83 -15.06 1.47
CA SER A 90 27.96 -16.18 1.14
C SER A 90 26.54 -15.99 1.71
N LEU A 91 26.44 -15.49 2.95
CA LEU A 91 25.16 -15.20 3.60
C LEU A 91 24.38 -14.09 2.89
N LEU A 92 25.04 -12.97 2.55
CA LEU A 92 24.39 -11.87 1.84
C LEU A 92 23.96 -12.27 0.43
N SER A 93 24.78 -13.07 -0.27
CA SER A 93 24.41 -13.62 -1.59
C SER A 93 23.18 -14.52 -1.50
N SER A 94 23.18 -15.49 -0.60
CA SER A 94 22.03 -16.41 -0.43
C SER A 94 20.77 -15.69 0.06
N THR A 95 20.91 -14.68 0.90
CA THR A 95 19.79 -13.82 1.32
C THR A 95 19.25 -12.99 0.16
N SER A 96 20.13 -12.48 -0.70
CA SER A 96 19.76 -11.74 -1.91
C SER A 96 18.94 -12.61 -2.86
N ASP A 97 19.33 -13.88 -3.06
CA ASP A 97 18.61 -14.82 -3.92
C ASP A 97 17.15 -15.03 -3.46
N ILE A 98 16.89 -14.98 -2.15
CA ILE A 98 15.56 -15.13 -1.56
C ILE A 98 14.74 -13.83 -1.68
N TRP A 99 15.35 -12.69 -1.37
CA TRP A 99 14.61 -11.43 -1.21
C TRP A 99 14.51 -10.59 -2.48
N MET A 100 15.47 -10.67 -3.39
CA MET A 100 15.42 -9.89 -4.63
C MET A 100 14.13 -10.13 -5.43
N PRO A 101 13.66 -11.38 -5.66
CA PRO A 101 12.39 -11.62 -6.33
C PRO A 101 11.19 -11.00 -5.63
N VAL A 102 11.19 -10.97 -4.29
CA VAL A 102 10.09 -10.40 -3.50
C VAL A 102 10.09 -8.87 -3.55
N ILE A 103 11.28 -8.26 -3.50
CA ILE A 103 11.46 -6.81 -3.49
C ILE A 103 11.13 -6.23 -4.86
N THR A 104 11.64 -6.83 -5.94
CA THR A 104 11.48 -6.34 -7.32
C THR A 104 10.17 -6.73 -7.98
N ALA A 105 9.40 -7.65 -7.40
CA ALA A 105 8.11 -8.05 -7.95
C ALA A 105 7.13 -6.88 -8.13
N SER A 106 6.44 -6.88 -9.25
CA SER A 106 5.27 -6.05 -9.49
C SER A 106 4.12 -6.43 -8.55
N ALA A 107 3.11 -5.55 -8.44
CA ALA A 107 1.92 -5.82 -7.62
C ALA A 107 1.18 -7.11 -8.03
N ASN A 108 1.23 -7.48 -9.31
CA ASN A 108 0.61 -8.70 -9.81
C ASN A 108 1.41 -9.96 -9.43
N GLU A 109 2.74 -9.91 -9.57
CA GLU A 109 3.64 -11.01 -9.18
C GLU A 109 3.57 -11.27 -7.66
N ARG A 110 3.38 -10.23 -6.84
CA ARG A 110 3.24 -10.39 -5.39
C ARG A 110 2.03 -11.20 -4.95
N ARG A 111 0.97 -11.27 -5.76
CA ARG A 111 -0.20 -12.12 -5.45
C ARG A 111 0.14 -13.61 -5.51
N GLY A 112 1.13 -14.01 -6.30
CA GLY A 112 1.62 -15.39 -6.40
C GLY A 112 2.40 -15.87 -5.17
N PHE A 113 3.08 -14.96 -4.44
CA PHE A 113 3.84 -15.33 -3.24
C PHE A 113 2.97 -15.75 -2.04
N VAL A 114 1.71 -15.30 -1.99
CA VAL A 114 0.77 -15.68 -0.92
C VAL A 114 0.24 -17.11 -1.11
N GLY A 115 0.34 -17.68 -2.33
CA GLY A 115 -0.22 -18.99 -2.67
C GLY A 115 0.66 -20.20 -2.38
N THR A 116 1.94 -20.04 -2.06
CA THR A 116 2.90 -21.16 -1.95
C THR A 116 3.23 -21.59 -0.52
N SER A 117 2.60 -21.00 0.51
CA SER A 117 2.82 -21.38 1.92
C SER A 117 2.17 -22.72 2.33
N SER A 118 1.59 -23.49 1.41
CA SER A 118 0.85 -24.74 1.68
C SER A 118 1.36 -25.98 0.92
N GLU A 119 2.64 -26.06 0.57
CA GLU A 119 3.18 -27.32 0.01
C GLU A 119 4.56 -27.66 0.57
N GLY A 120 4.60 -27.77 1.90
CA GLY A 120 5.64 -28.51 2.60
C GLY A 120 5.31 -30.00 2.64
N SER A 121 6.06 -30.78 1.87
CA SER A 121 6.36 -32.21 2.10
C SER A 121 5.21 -33.25 2.02
N GLN A 122 5.08 -33.92 0.87
CA GLN A 122 4.75 -35.35 0.84
C GLN A 122 5.87 -36.12 0.15
N LYS A 123 6.63 -36.87 0.95
CA LYS A 123 7.43 -38.01 0.52
C LYS A 123 6.48 -39.16 0.17
N GLU A 124 6.75 -39.85 -0.93
CA GLU A 124 6.58 -41.30 -1.11
C GLU A 124 7.40 -41.68 -2.36
N GLN A 125 8.67 -42.08 -2.22
CA GLN A 125 9.06 -43.49 -2.22
C GLN A 125 7.91 -44.46 -2.55
N GLU A 126 7.76 -44.82 -3.82
CA GLU A 126 7.21 -46.12 -4.18
C GLU A 126 8.36 -47.06 -4.57
N ASN A 127 8.55 -48.06 -3.72
CA ASN A 127 9.46 -49.16 -3.86
C ASN A 127 8.72 -50.32 -4.56
N SER A 128 9.38 -50.94 -5.55
CA SER A 128 9.22 -52.34 -5.98
C SER A 128 7.86 -53.06 -5.84
N LYS A 129 7.20 -53.31 -6.98
CA LYS A 129 6.54 -54.57 -7.41
C LYS A 129 5.88 -54.30 -8.77
N LYS A 130 5.97 -55.12 -9.82
CA LYS A 130 6.19 -56.55 -10.00
C LYS A 130 6.45 -56.79 -11.49
#